data_AF-A0AB33AH82-F1
#
_entry.id   AF-A0AB33AH82-F1
#
_cell.length_a   1.000
_cell.length_b   1.000
_cell.length_c   1.000
_cell.angle_alpha   90.00
_cell.angle_beta   90.00
_cell.angle_gamma   90.00
#
_symmetry.space_group_name_H-M   'P 1'
#
loop_
_entity.id
_entity.type
_entity.pdbx_description
1 polymer ?
#
loop_
_entity_poly.entity_id
_entity_poly.type
_entity_poly.pdbx_seq_one_letter_code
_entity_poly.pdbx_strand_id
1 'polypeptide(L)' 'MNHHSYSVQWSAEDDEYVALVAEFPSLSWLDKDPVRALAGLVELVDGVHRDGL' A
#
# COMPACT_ATOMS: atom_id res chain seq x y z
N MET A 1 1.51 -12.93 -16.73
CA MET A 1 1.48 -11.47 -16.53
C MET A 1 1.06 -11.28 -15.08
N ASN A 2 2.01 -11.07 -14.17
CA ASN A 2 1.71 -10.86 -12.76
C ASN A 2 1.21 -9.42 -12.62
N HIS A 3 -0.11 -9.24 -12.75
CA HIS A 3 -0.74 -7.96 -12.46
C HIS A 3 -0.87 -7.87 -10.96
N HIS A 4 0.06 -7.16 -10.34
CA HIS A 4 -0.07 -6.77 -8.95
C HIS A 4 -1.23 -5.78 -8.86
N SER A 5 -2.32 -6.20 -8.22
CA SER A 5 -3.49 -5.36 -8.00
C SER A 5 -3.26 -4.48 -6.79
N TYR A 6 -3.06 -3.19 -7.04
CA TYR A 6 -3.01 -2.15 -6.01
C TYR A 6 -4.32 -1.39 -6.01
N SER A 7 -4.87 -1.16 -4.81
CA SER A 7 -6.13 -0.45 -4.62
C SER A 7 -5.92 0.64 -3.58
N VAL A 8 -6.41 1.85 -3.87
CA VAL A 8 -6.41 2.96 -2.91
C VAL A 8 -7.85 3.28 -2.56
N GLN A 9 -8.15 3.35 -1.27
CA GLN A 9 -9.48 3.66 -0.74
C GLN A 9 -9.39 4.84 0.22
N TRP A 10 -10.44 5.65 0.28
CA TRP A 10 -10.53 6.74 1.25
C TRP A 10 -11.10 6.23 2.57
N SER A 11 -10.42 6.53 3.68
CA SER A 11 -10.87 6.24 5.04
C SER A 11 -11.36 7.52 5.70
N ALA A 12 -12.67 7.63 5.86
CA ALA A 12 -13.28 8.77 6.56
C ALA A 12 -12.98 8.77 8.07
N GLU A 13 -12.54 7.64 8.64
CA GLU A 13 -12.18 7.53 10.06
C GLU A 13 -10.84 8.20 10.38
N ASP A 14 -9.88 8.11 9.46
CA ASP A 14 -8.55 8.73 9.58
C ASP A 14 -8.40 10.03 8.78
N ASP A 15 -9.37 10.34 7.90
CA ASP A 15 -9.27 11.42 6.90
C ASP A 15 -8.06 11.24 5.95
N GLU A 16 -7.77 9.98 5.61
CA GLU A 16 -6.59 9.58 4.85
C GLU A 16 -6.91 8.52 3.79
N TYR A 17 -6.02 8.38 2.81
CA TYR A 17 -6.07 7.36 1.79
C TYR A 17 -5.30 6.11 2.23
N VAL A 18 -5.98 4.97 2.22
CA VAL A 18 -5.41 3.65 2.49
C VAL A 18 -5.07 2.96 1.18
N ALA A 19 -3.79 2.72 0.94
CA ALA A 19 -3.30 1.87 -0.13
C ALA A 19 -3.20 0.42 0.36
N LEU A 20 -3.65 -0.52 -0.49
CA LEU A 20 -3.68 -1.95 -0.24
C LEU A 20 -3.15 -2.70 -1.45
N VAL A 21 -2.49 -3.83 -1.22
CA VAL A 21 -2.02 -4.76 -2.26
C VAL A 21 -2.69 -6.11 -2.09
N ALA A 22 -3.26 -6.65 -3.18
CA ALA A 22 -4.00 -7.91 -3.12
C ALA A 22 -3.14 -9.12 -2.75
N GLU A 23 -1.84 -9.08 -3.04
CA GLU A 23 -0.91 -10.17 -2.72
C GLU A 23 -0.49 -10.20 -1.25
N PHE A 24 -0.51 -9.05 -0.59
CA PHE A 24 -0.16 -8.93 0.82
C PHE A 24 -1.28 -8.18 1.54
N PRO A 25 -2.39 -8.86 1.88
CA PRO A 25 -3.50 -8.24 2.61
C PRO A 25 -3.10 -7.72 3.99
N SER A 26 -1.93 -8.13 4.50
CA SER A 26 -1.32 -7.62 5.73
C SER A 26 -0.53 -6.32 5.54
N LEU A 27 -0.19 -5.94 4.31
CA LEU A 27 0.51 -4.70 4.00
C LEU A 27 -0.51 -3.65 3.54
N SER A 28 -0.62 -2.61 4.35
CA SER A 28 -1.39 -1.42 4.05
C SER A 28 -0.57 -0.18 4.40
N TRP A 29 -0.84 0.92 3.71
CA TRP A 29 -0.21 2.21 3.98
C TRP A 29 -1.26 3.31 3.97
N LEU A 30 -1.25 4.18 4.99
CA LEU A 30 -2.13 5.34 5.09
C LEU A 30 -1.35 6.62 4.81
N ASP A 31 -1.91 7.50 3.98
CA ASP A 31 -1.35 8.83 3.74
C ASP A 31 -2.44 9.83 3.34
N LYS A 32 -2.21 11.12 3.58
CA LYS A 32 -3.14 12.19 3.23
C LYS A 32 -3.30 12.40 1.74
N ASP A 33 -2.32 11.94 0.96
CA ASP A 33 -2.34 11.99 -0.48
C ASP A 33 -2.42 10.57 -1.07
N PRO A 34 -3.30 10.32 -2.04
CA PRO A 34 -3.48 8.98 -2.62
C PRO A 34 -2.23 8.50 -3.38
N VAL A 35 -1.47 9.44 -3.97
CA VAL A 35 -0.21 9.14 -4.66
C VAL A 35 0.88 8.74 -3.67
N ARG A 36 0.94 9.42 -2.52
CA ARG A 36 1.88 9.08 -1.44
C ARG A 36 1.52 7.77 -0.78
N ALA A 37 0.23 7.51 -0.59
CA ALA A 37 -0.26 6.25 -0.05
C ALA A 37 0.22 5.07 -0.91
N LEU A 38 0.06 5.17 -2.23
CA LEU A 38 0.53 4.15 -3.15
C LEU A 38 2.06 4.04 -3.17
N ALA A 39 2.79 5.16 -3.22
CA ALA A 39 4.25 5.15 -3.22
C ALA A 39 4.83 4.51 -1.94
N GLY A 40 4.30 4.88 -0.77
CA GLY A 40 4.71 4.31 0.51
C GLY A 40 4.42 2.81 0.59
N LEU A 41 3.27 2.35 0.07
CA LEU A 41 2.97 0.93 -0.02
C LEU A 41 3.98 0.17 -0.90
N VAL A 42 4.37 0.73 -2.05
CA VAL A 42 5.36 0.12 -2.94
C VAL A 42 6.73 0.02 -2.27
N GLU A 43 7.17 1.08 -1.60
CA GLU A 43 8.44 1.05 -0.85
C GLU A 43 8.40 0.06 0.32
N LEU A 44 7.27 -0.03 1.03
CA LEU A 44 7.09 -0.99 2.11
C LEU A 44 7.16 -2.44 1.59
N VAL A 45 6.50 -2.72 0.47
CA VAL A 45 6.55 -4.04 -0.17
C VAL A 45 7.99 -4.38 -0.59
N ASP A 46 8.74 -3.44 -1.17
CA ASP A 46 10.15 -3.65 -1.52
C ASP A 46 11.02 -3.91 -0.27
N GLY A 47 10.77 -3.15 0.81
CA GLY A 47 11.45 -3.35 2.09
C GLY A 47 11.22 -4.74 2.69
N VAL A 48 9.98 -5.22 2.67
CA VAL A 48 9.63 -6.57 3.15
C VAL A 48 10.31 -7.67 2.32
N HIS A 49 10.40 -7.49 1.01
CA HIS A 49 11.16 -8.42 0.16
C HIS A 49 12.66 -8.45 0.50
N ARG A 50 13.20 -7.34 0.99
CA ARG A 50 14.62 -7.19 1.31
C ARG A 50 14.99 -7.70 2.71
N ASP A 51 14.06 -7.66 3.66
CA ASP A 51 14.22 -8.17 5.04
C ASP A 51 13.97 -9.70 5.15
N GLY A 52 13.34 -10.29 4.13
CA GLY A 52 12.90 -11.69 4.12
C GLY A 52 13.73 -12.68 3.29
N LEU A 53 15.03 -12.44 3.01
CA LEU A 53 15.91 -13.42 2.34
C LEU A 53 17.31 -13.53 2.97
#